data_AF-A0A117QW67-F1
#
_entry.id   AF-A0A117QW67-F1
#
_cell.length_a   1.000
_cell.length_b   1.000
_cell.length_c   1.000
_cell.angle_alpha   90.00
_cell.angle_beta   90.00
_cell.angle_gamma   90.00
#
_symmetry.space_group_name_H-M   'P 1'
#
loop_
_entity.id
_entity.type
_entity.pdbx_description
1 polymer ?
#
loop_
_entity_poly.entity_id
_entity_poly.type
_entity_poly.pdbx_seq_one_letter_code
_entity_poly.pdbx_strand_id
1 'polypeptide(L)'
;MLQRKCGLCTRSIDPTAQLVFIGETNARYYLEPPLHELCAAYALKVCPVLHANGERTEVALTQSYALAEDRITDMTDERALRRSTFPFGHPFAPYLGVLEFFLAVPHDPERLPAPVWLAERAPQLPA
;
A
#
# COMPACT_ATOMS: atom_id res chain seq x y z
N MET A 1 -13.97 11.48 -7.48
CA MET A 1 -12.88 10.76 -6.76
C MET A 1 -13.50 9.49 -6.19
N LEU A 2 -12.98 8.30 -6.51
CA LEU A 2 -13.47 7.06 -5.89
C LEU A 2 -13.28 7.15 -4.36
N GLN A 3 -14.29 6.71 -3.61
CA GLN A 3 -14.25 6.71 -2.15
C GLN A 3 -13.13 5.79 -1.66
N ARG A 4 -12.18 6.35 -0.90
CA ARG A 4 -11.08 5.58 -0.30
C ARG A 4 -11.66 4.67 0.78
N LYS A 5 -11.28 3.39 0.79
CA LYS A 5 -11.70 2.44 1.82
C LYS A 5 -10.48 1.85 2.52
N CYS A 6 -10.59 1.69 3.82
CA CYS A 6 -9.57 1.05 4.64
C CYS A 6 -9.50 -0.44 4.33
N GLY A 7 -8.30 -0.94 4.03
CA GLY A 7 -8.06 -2.38 3.77
C GLY A 7 -8.43 -3.31 4.90
N LEU A 8 -8.40 -2.82 6.15
CA LEU A 8 -8.69 -3.65 7.31
C LEU A 8 -10.18 -3.62 7.69
N CYS A 9 -10.74 -2.42 7.93
CA CYS A 9 -12.11 -2.29 8.45
C CYS A 9 -13.16 -2.05 7.36
N THR A 10 -12.75 -1.88 6.10
CA THR A 10 -13.58 -1.60 4.90
C THR A 10 -14.36 -0.29 4.93
N ARG A 11 -14.32 0.45 6.04
CA ARG A 11 -14.96 1.77 6.17
C ARG A 11 -14.24 2.79 5.32
N SER A 12 -14.97 3.86 4.99
CA SER A 12 -14.41 4.96 4.21
C SER A 12 -13.33 5.70 4.98
N ILE A 13 -12.29 6.13 4.28
CA ILE A 13 -11.28 7.05 4.78
C ILE A 13 -11.62 8.44 4.24
N ASP A 14 -11.64 9.43 5.13
CA ASP A 14 -11.88 10.82 4.76
C ASP A 14 -10.84 11.27 3.71
N PRO A 15 -11.23 11.98 2.64
CA PRO A 15 -10.30 12.50 1.64
C PRO A 15 -9.13 13.34 2.20
N THR A 16 -9.31 14.01 3.34
CA THR A 16 -8.27 14.82 3.98
C THR A 16 -7.52 14.08 5.09
N ALA A 17 -7.94 12.87 5.45
CA ALA A 17 -7.25 12.08 6.47
C ALA A 17 -5.90 11.56 5.99
N GLN A 18 -4.99 11.40 6.95
CA GLN A 18 -3.73 10.69 6.76
C GLN A 18 -4.01 9.23 6.37
N LEU A 19 -3.38 8.78 5.28
CA LEU A 19 -3.39 7.41 4.82
C LEU A 19 -2.14 6.71 5.34
N VAL A 20 -2.31 5.46 5.73
CA VAL A 20 -1.21 4.61 6.20
C VAL A 20 -1.07 3.39 5.31
N PHE A 21 0.12 3.18 4.78
CA PHE A 21 0.51 1.96 4.11
C PHE A 21 1.57 1.24 4.94
N ILE A 22 1.48 -0.09 4.99
CA ILE A 22 2.44 -0.96 5.67
C ILE A 22 3.09 -1.82 4.60
N GLY A 23 4.42 -1.88 4.58
CA GLY A 23 5.14 -2.71 3.63
C GLY A 23 6.63 -2.76 3.91
N GLU A 24 7.40 -3.20 2.93
CA GLU A 24 8.85 -3.25 3.02
C GLU A 24 9.47 -1.85 2.97
N THR A 25 10.70 -1.74 3.48
CA THR A 25 11.50 -0.51 3.45
C THR A 25 11.61 0.04 2.03
N ASN A 26 11.34 1.34 1.86
CA ASN A 26 11.39 2.03 0.56
C ASN A 26 10.47 1.45 -0.53
N ALA A 27 9.39 0.75 -0.16
CA ALA A 27 8.42 0.23 -1.13
C ALA A 27 7.86 1.36 -2.01
N ARG A 28 8.03 1.25 -3.34
CA ARG A 28 7.56 2.25 -4.31
C ARG A 28 6.05 2.22 -4.51
N TYR A 29 5.44 1.07 -4.26
CA TYR A 29 4.00 0.83 -4.38
C TYR A 29 3.57 -0.21 -3.35
N TYR A 30 2.25 -0.30 -3.16
CA TYR A 30 1.61 -1.25 -2.26
C TYR A 30 0.51 -1.99 -3.01
N LEU A 31 0.46 -3.30 -2.82
CA LEU A 31 -0.63 -4.15 -3.36
C LEU A 31 -1.90 -3.99 -2.53
N GLU A 32 -1.72 -3.82 -1.22
CA GLU A 32 -2.82 -3.62 -0.28
C GLU A 32 -3.29 -2.15 -0.28
N PRO A 33 -4.60 -1.92 -0.13
CA PRO A 33 -5.16 -0.57 -0.02
C PRO A 33 -4.70 0.13 1.29
N PRO A 34 -4.79 1.47 1.36
CA PRO A 34 -4.42 2.22 2.55
C PRO A 34 -5.30 1.83 3.75
N LEU A 35 -4.79 2.12 4.94
CA LEU A 35 -5.47 1.94 6.22
C LEU A 35 -5.73 3.30 6.88
N HIS A 36 -6.70 3.34 7.79
CA HIS A 36 -6.73 4.35 8.85
C HIS A 36 -5.54 4.15 9.79
N GLU A 37 -5.05 5.21 10.43
CA GLU A 37 -3.96 5.13 11.40
C GLU A 37 -4.25 4.14 12.54
N LEU A 38 -5.45 4.18 13.12
CA LEU A 38 -5.87 3.22 14.16
C LEU A 38 -5.87 1.76 13.66
N CYS A 39 -6.30 1.54 12.42
CA CYS A 39 -6.31 0.22 11.82
C CYS A 39 -4.89 -0.30 11.56
N ALA A 40 -3.98 0.56 11.10
CA ALA A 40 -2.58 0.22 10.91
C ALA A 40 -1.89 -0.09 12.25
N ALA A 41 -2.12 0.74 13.29
CA ALA A 41 -1.60 0.50 14.63
C ALA A 41 -2.08 -0.82 15.22
N TYR A 42 -3.37 -1.14 15.05
CA TYR A 42 -3.93 -2.43 15.43
C TYR A 42 -3.25 -3.58 14.66
N ALA A 43 -3.18 -3.50 13.33
CA ALA A 43 -2.61 -4.55 12.49
C ALA A 43 -1.16 -4.86 12.87
N LEU A 44 -0.31 -3.85 13.08
CA LEU A 44 1.08 -4.04 13.49
C LEU A 44 1.23 -4.66 14.88
N LYS A 45 0.26 -4.45 15.79
CA LYS A 45 0.29 -5.03 17.14
C LYS A 45 -0.23 -6.47 17.19
N VAL A 46 -1.23 -6.80 16.37
CA VAL A 46 -1.90 -8.12 16.46
C VAL A 46 -1.46 -9.12 15.40
N CYS A 47 -0.96 -8.67 14.24
CA CYS A 47 -0.56 -9.57 13.17
C CYS A 47 0.81 -10.19 13.49
N PRO A 48 0.92 -11.51 13.71
CA PRO A 48 2.18 -12.14 14.10
C PRO A 48 3.28 -11.97 13.05
N VAL A 49 2.91 -11.97 11.77
CA VAL A 49 3.86 -11.81 10.66
C VAL A 49 4.43 -10.39 10.62
N LEU A 50 3.59 -9.37 10.80
CA LEU A 50 4.07 -7.98 10.85
C LEU A 50 4.89 -7.72 12.11
N HIS A 51 4.48 -8.29 13.24
CA HIS A 51 5.22 -8.18 14.50
C HIS A 51 6.61 -8.82 14.40
N ALA A 52 6.70 -10.04 13.86
CA ALA A 52 7.97 -10.75 13.69
C ALA A 52 8.92 -10.06 12.71
N ASN A 53 8.39 -9.32 11.74
CA ASN A 53 9.16 -8.58 10.73
C ASN A 53 9.28 -7.08 11.04
N GLY A 54 9.01 -6.65 12.28
CA GLY A 54 8.89 -5.23 12.63
C GLY A 54 10.06 -4.35 12.15
N GLU A 55 11.30 -4.81 12.32
CA GLU A 55 12.52 -4.08 11.90
C GLU A 55 12.66 -3.93 10.37
N ARG A 56 11.99 -4.78 9.59
CA ARG A 56 11.96 -4.74 8.11
C ARG A 56 10.69 -4.11 7.57
N THR A 57 9.75 -3.79 8.46
CA THR A 57 8.45 -3.24 8.12
C THR A 57 8.49 -1.73 8.29
N GLU A 58 8.03 -1.03 7.25
CA GLU A 58 7.94 0.41 7.21
C GLU A 58 6.48 0.84 7.15
N VAL A 59 6.21 1.97 7.78
CA VAL A 59 4.95 2.69 7.70
C VAL A 59 5.16 3.90 6.81
N ALA A 60 4.42 3.95 5.70
CA ALA A 60 4.37 5.10 4.81
C ALA A 60 3.10 5.90 5.04
N LEU A 61 3.28 7.16 5.42
CA LEU A 61 2.23 8.13 5.70
C LEU A 61 2.11 9.08 4.50
N THR A 62 0.94 9.11 3.85
CA THR A 62 0.63 10.11 2.81
C THR A 62 -0.81 10.63 2.90
N GLN A 63 -1.12 11.79 2.32
CA GLN A 63 -2.49 12.29 2.16
C GLN A 63 -3.15 11.84 0.84
N SER A 64 -2.36 11.36 -0.12
CA SER A 64 -2.87 10.99 -1.43
C SER A 64 -2.00 9.93 -2.11
N TYR A 65 -2.59 9.22 -3.05
CA TYR A 65 -1.91 8.19 -3.82
C TYR A 65 -2.54 8.10 -5.21
N ALA A 66 -1.75 7.63 -6.17
CA ALA A 66 -2.25 7.21 -7.48
C ALA A 66 -2.56 5.72 -7.46
N LEU A 67 -3.50 5.31 -8.31
CA LEU A 67 -3.73 3.91 -8.63
C LEU A 67 -3.03 3.58 -9.95
N ALA A 68 -2.47 2.38 -10.02
CA ALA A 68 -1.87 1.84 -11.23
C ALA A 68 -2.21 0.36 -11.40
N GLU A 69 -1.96 -0.16 -12.59
CA GLU A 69 -2.08 -1.55 -12.96
C GLU A 69 -0.69 -2.08 -13.27
N ASP A 70 -0.29 -3.17 -12.61
CA ASP A 70 0.84 -3.98 -13.04
C ASP A 70 0.34 -5.06 -13.99
N ARG A 71 0.89 -5.09 -15.20
CA ARG A 71 0.47 -6.01 -16.25
C ARG A 71 1.64 -6.82 -16.77
N ILE A 72 1.42 -8.11 -16.95
CA ILE A 72 2.32 -9.00 -17.68
C ILE A 72 2.11 -8.70 -19.17
N THR A 73 3.15 -8.18 -19.82
CA THR A 73 3.09 -7.70 -21.20
C THR A 73 3.76 -8.64 -22.19
N ASP A 74 4.73 -9.42 -21.72
CA ASP A 74 5.56 -10.28 -22.56
C ASP A 74 6.28 -11.32 -21.69
N MET A 75 7.01 -12.23 -22.31
CA MET A 75 7.84 -13.24 -21.65
C MET A 75 9.21 -13.30 -22.35
N THR A 76 10.30 -13.35 -21.58
CA THR A 76 11.64 -13.54 -22.15
C THR A 76 11.82 -14.95 -22.70
N ASP A 77 12.90 -15.16 -23.47
CA ASP A 77 13.25 -16.46 -24.03
C ASP A 77 13.50 -17.52 -22.92
N GLU A 78 13.97 -17.08 -21.74
CA GLU A 78 14.14 -17.91 -20.53
C GLU A 78 12.84 -18.12 -19.74
N ARG A 79 11.69 -17.73 -20.29
CA ARG A 79 10.36 -17.79 -19.65
C ARG A 79 10.17 -16.87 -18.44
N ALA A 80 10.96 -15.81 -18.32
CA ALA A 80 10.72 -14.80 -17.29
C ALA A 80 9.61 -13.83 -17.76
N LEU A 81 8.66 -13.51 -16.87
CA LEU A 81 7.57 -12.58 -17.19
C LEU A 81 8.07 -11.13 -17.20
N ARG A 82 7.79 -10.41 -18.30
CA ARG A 82 8.02 -8.96 -18.40
C ARG A 82 6.78 -8.19 -17.99
N ARG A 83 6.98 -7.22 -17.11
CA ARG A 83 5.90 -6.41 -16.51
C ARG A 83 6.03 -4.96 -16.92
N SER A 84 4.89 -4.31 -17.09
CA SER A 84 4.79 -2.87 -17.30
C SER A 84 3.69 -2.30 -16.41
N THR A 85 3.95 -1.13 -15.85
CA THR A 85 2.99 -0.41 -15.02
C THR A 85 2.24 0.62 -15.86
N PHE A 86 0.92 0.64 -15.73
CA PHE A 86 0.03 1.59 -16.40
C PHE A 86 -0.76 2.39 -15.37
N PRO A 87 -1.06 3.69 -15.61
CA PRO A 87 -2.02 4.41 -14.79
C PRO A 87 -3.37 3.67 -14.75
N PHE A 88 -4.03 3.67 -13.59
CA PHE A 88 -5.33 3.00 -13.46
C PHE A 88 -6.36 3.60 -14.41
N GLY A 89 -7.08 2.73 -15.13
CA GLY A 89 -8.06 3.17 -16.13
C GLY A 89 -7.45 3.66 -17.44
N HIS A 90 -6.15 3.42 -17.68
CA HIS A 90 -5.54 3.76 -18.96
C HIS A 90 -6.23 2.99 -20.10
N PRO A 91 -6.73 3.68 -21.14
CA PRO A 91 -7.67 3.11 -22.11
C PRO A 91 -7.08 1.95 -22.92
N PHE A 92 -5.76 1.95 -23.12
CA PHE A 92 -5.08 0.91 -23.90
C PHE A 92 -4.48 -0.21 -23.04
N ALA A 93 -4.39 -0.04 -21.72
CA ALA A 93 -3.73 -1.03 -20.85
C ALA A 93 -4.35 -2.44 -20.95
N PRO A 94 -5.70 -2.60 -21.05
CA PRO A 94 -6.31 -3.92 -21.25
C PRO A 94 -5.88 -4.68 -22.51
N TYR A 95 -5.42 -3.97 -23.54
CA TYR A 95 -5.02 -4.56 -24.82
C TYR A 95 -3.51 -4.84 -24.92
N LEU A 96 -2.71 -4.38 -23.94
CA LEU A 96 -1.25 -4.44 -23.97
C LEU A 96 -0.67 -5.53 -23.05
N GLY A 97 -1.49 -6.19 -22.24
CA GLY A 97 -1.03 -7.24 -21.33
C GLY A 97 -2.12 -7.76 -20.41
N VAL A 98 -1.81 -8.83 -19.69
CA VAL A 98 -2.70 -9.44 -18.69
C VAL A 98 -2.51 -8.74 -17.34
N LEU A 99 -3.61 -8.38 -16.69
CA LEU A 99 -3.57 -7.78 -15.35
C LEU A 99 -3.04 -8.78 -14.32
N GLU A 100 -1.98 -8.41 -13.60
CA GLU A 100 -1.44 -9.17 -12.48
C GLU A 100 -1.88 -8.55 -11.16
N PHE A 101 -1.65 -7.24 -10.99
CA PHE A 101 -1.99 -6.53 -9.75
C PHE A 101 -2.55 -5.12 -9.99
N PHE A 102 -3.38 -4.68 -9.04
CA PHE A 102 -3.62 -3.25 -8.83
C PHE A 102 -2.62 -2.73 -7.80
N LEU A 103 -2.06 -1.56 -8.07
CA LEU A 103 -1.04 -0.93 -7.25
C LEU A 103 -1.56 0.39 -6.67
N ALA A 104 -1.28 0.65 -5.41
CA ALA A 104 -1.37 1.96 -4.79
C ALA A 104 0.03 2.58 -4.72
N VAL A 105 0.18 3.80 -5.25
CA VAL A 105 1.46 4.53 -5.29
C VAL A 105 1.32 5.82 -4.47
N PRO A 106 1.76 5.83 -3.21
CA PRO A 106 1.73 7.02 -2.36
C PRO A 106 2.49 8.20 -2.99
N HIS A 107 1.92 9.40 -2.92
CA HIS A 107 2.64 10.62 -3.26
C HIS A 107 3.43 11.10 -2.05
N ASP A 108 4.72 11.40 -2.25
CA ASP A 108 5.64 11.98 -1.26
C ASP A 108 5.45 11.44 0.18
N PRO A 109 5.46 10.10 0.37
CA PRO A 109 5.18 9.54 1.68
C PRO A 109 6.29 9.85 2.67
N GLU A 110 5.89 10.26 3.88
CA GLU A 110 6.76 10.19 5.04
C GLU A 110 6.90 8.74 5.48
N ARG A 111 8.14 8.27 5.70
CA ARG A 111 8.45 6.86 5.94
C ARG A 111 9.13 6.67 7.27
N LEU A 112 8.64 5.72 8.06
CA LEU A 112 9.16 5.41 9.38
C LEU A 112 9.23 3.89 9.59
N PRO A 113 10.27 3.37 10.26
CA PRO A 113 10.24 1.99 10.75
C PRO A 113 9.00 1.78 11.63
N ALA A 114 8.33 0.65 11.47
CA ALA A 114 7.10 0.34 12.20
C ALA A 114 7.24 0.42 13.74
N PRO A 115 8.34 -0.06 14.37
CA PRO A 115 8.53 0.07 15.81
C PRO A 115 8.60 1.53 16.27
N VAL A 116 9.29 2.39 15.51
CA VAL A 116 9.44 3.82 15.80
C VAL A 116 8.09 4.53 15.69
N TRP A 117 7.36 4.27 14.59
CA TRP A 117 6.03 4.86 14.40
C TRP A 117 5.07 4.45 15.53
N LEU A 118 5.06 3.17 15.92
CA LEU A 118 4.22 2.67 17.02
C LEU A 118 4.55 3.30 18.38
N ALA A 119 5.83 3.55 18.65
CA ALA A 119 6.28 4.11 19.93
C ALA A 119 6.00 5.62 20.04
N GLU A 120 6.14 6.36 18.94
CA GLU A 120 6.23 7.83 19.00
C GLU A 120 5.00 8.55 18.44
N ARG A 121 4.27 7.93 17.51
CA ARG A 121 3.27 8.64 16.68
C ARG A 121 1.94 7.93 16.50
N ALA A 122 1.92 6.60 16.57
CA ALA A 122 0.71 5.85 16.33
C ALA A 122 -0.38 6.22 17.36
N PRO A 123 -1.64 6.31 16.93
CA PRO A 123 -2.73 6.58 17.85
C PRO A 123 -2.85 5.45 18.88
N GLN A 124 -3.18 5.82 20.11
CA GLN A 124 -3.43 4.84 21.17
C GLN A 124 -4.68 4.04 20.82
N LEU A 125 -4.56 2.71 20.93
CA LEU A 125 -5.71 1.83 20.74
C LEU A 125 -6.61 1.94 21.98
N PRO A 126 -7.95 1.96 21.80
CA PRO A 126 -8.86 1.87 22.93
C PRO A 126 -8.60 0.57 23.70
N ALA A 127 -8.67 0.66 25.03
CA ALA A 127 -8.51 -0.47 25.95
C ALA A 127 -9.64 -1.49 25.83
#